data_AF-A0A4Q2WZS5-F1
#
_entry.id   AF-A0A4Q2WZS5-F1
#
_cell.length_a   1.000
_cell.length_b   1.000
_cell.length_c   1.000
_cell.angle_alpha   90.00
_cell.angle_beta   90.00
_cell.angle_gamma   90.00
#
_symmetry.space_group_name_H-M   'P 1'
#
loop_
_entity.id
_entity.type
_entity.pdbx_description
1 polymer ?
#
loop_
_entity_poly.entity_id
_entity_poly.type
_entity_poly.pdbx_seq_one_letter_code
_entity_poly.pdbx_strand_id
1 'polypeptide(L)'
;MERVWGGRELERVYGRTLPDPSSPFGEAWEIVDREKEQSVVDEGTYQGTTLHDLWTKHREEIFGAGFQNHPRFPILIKVLDARDDLSIQVHPPVHLAETLGGEPKTEMWFIADSDPGAKLYVGLKNGISRDDFEKAIANGTVADVVHAVTPQP
;
A
#
# COMPACT_ATOMS: atom_id res chain seq x y z
N MET A 1 -3.71 7.76 7.35
CA MET A 1 -5.04 7.17 7.14
C MET A 1 -5.32 6.14 8.22
N GLU A 2 -6.52 6.18 8.78
CA GLU A 2 -6.94 5.24 9.82
C GLU A 2 -7.10 3.82 9.26
N ARG A 3 -6.65 2.82 10.04
CA ARG A 3 -6.78 1.39 9.73
C ARG A 3 -6.91 0.63 11.03
N VAL A 4 -7.82 -0.34 11.08
CA VAL A 4 -8.05 -1.18 12.29
C VAL A 4 -6.80 -1.91 12.77
N TRP A 5 -5.88 -2.23 11.85
CA TRP A 5 -4.59 -2.87 12.11
C TRP A 5 -3.43 -1.88 12.34
N GLY A 6 -3.72 -0.58 12.27
CA GLY A 6 -2.73 0.49 12.36
C GLY A 6 -2.24 0.74 13.78
N GLY A 7 -1.33 1.70 13.90
CA GLY A 7 -0.75 2.08 15.18
C GLY A 7 -0.51 3.58 15.31
N ARG A 8 0.59 3.90 15.98
CA ARG A 8 1.05 5.26 16.28
C ARG A 8 2.55 5.44 15.95
N GLU A 9 3.17 4.50 15.24
CA GLU A 9 4.59 4.54 14.91
C GLU A 9 4.92 5.66 13.92
N LEU A 10 3.95 6.05 13.08
CA LEU A 10 4.08 7.23 12.22
C LEU A 10 4.35 8.51 13.03
N GLU A 11 3.72 8.65 14.21
CA GLU A 11 3.99 9.76 15.14
C GLU A 11 5.33 9.56 15.86
N ARG A 12 5.57 8.37 16.42
CA ARG A 12 6.76 8.10 17.26
C ARG A 12 8.08 8.13 16.48
N VAL A 13 8.12 7.51 15.30
CA VAL A 13 9.35 7.32 14.50
C VAL A 13 9.58 8.49 13.56
N TYR A 14 8.52 8.95 12.89
CA TYR A 14 8.62 9.99 11.86
C TYR A 14 8.16 11.38 12.33
N GLY A 15 7.76 11.53 13.60
CA GLY A 15 7.34 12.82 14.16
C GLY A 15 6.08 13.39 13.52
N ARG A 16 5.25 12.55 12.88
CA ARG A 16 4.05 13.02 12.16
C ARG A 16 2.98 13.44 13.15
N THR A 17 2.29 14.54 12.85
CA THR A 17 1.04 14.90 13.53
C THR A 17 -0.09 14.02 13.01
N LEU A 18 -0.67 13.21 13.88
CA LEU A 18 -1.80 12.36 13.53
C LEU A 18 -3.14 13.10 13.68
N PRO A 19 -4.17 12.78 12.86
CA PRO A 19 -5.46 13.49 12.87
C PRO A 19 -6.19 13.55 14.23
N ASP A 20 -5.99 12.55 15.09
CA ASP A 20 -6.56 12.50 16.44
C ASP A 20 -5.61 11.72 17.38
N PRO A 21 -5.79 11.75 18.72
CA PRO A 21 -4.84 11.16 19.67
C PRO A 21 -5.01 9.66 19.93
N SER A 22 -6.05 9.02 19.40
CA SER A 22 -6.48 7.68 19.83
C SER A 22 -6.65 6.66 18.71
N SER A 23 -7.01 7.07 17.50
CA SER A 23 -7.29 6.13 16.41
C SER A 23 -6.00 5.47 15.91
N PRO A 24 -6.09 4.21 15.44
CA PRO A 24 -4.97 3.51 14.83
C PRO A 24 -4.75 4.00 13.39
N PHE A 25 -3.56 4.53 13.10
CA PHE A 25 -3.18 5.00 11.77
C PHE A 25 -2.20 4.03 11.13
N GLY A 26 -2.63 3.31 10.09
CA GLY A 26 -1.83 2.25 9.47
C GLY A 26 -1.13 2.66 8.17
N GLU A 27 -1.54 3.75 7.52
CA GLU A 27 -0.95 4.18 6.24
C GLU A 27 -0.66 5.68 6.22
N ALA A 28 0.54 6.06 5.82
CA ALA A 28 0.85 7.40 5.30
C ALA A 28 1.09 7.28 3.80
N TRP A 29 0.36 8.04 2.99
CA TRP A 29 0.55 8.07 1.53
C TRP A 29 1.47 9.23 1.21
N GLU A 30 2.73 8.92 0.89
CA GLU A 30 3.77 9.92 0.69
C GLU A 30 3.70 10.49 -0.74
N ILE A 31 3.44 9.62 -1.73
CA ILE A 31 3.27 10.00 -3.13
C ILE A 31 1.98 9.38 -3.65
N VAL A 32 0.97 10.21 -3.94
CA VAL A 32 -0.31 9.77 -4.50
C VAL A 32 -0.86 10.75 -5.54
N ASP A 33 -1.31 10.20 -6.68
CA ASP A 33 -2.18 10.86 -7.66
C ASP A 33 -3.41 9.99 -7.91
N ARG A 34 -4.42 10.10 -7.04
CA ARG A 34 -5.72 9.42 -7.17
C ARG A 34 -6.86 10.42 -7.10
N GLU A 35 -8.00 10.13 -7.72
CA GLU A 35 -9.11 11.09 -7.82
C GLU A 35 -9.54 11.72 -6.50
N LYS A 36 -9.50 10.94 -5.42
CA LYS A 36 -9.94 11.38 -4.08
C LYS A 36 -8.78 11.72 -3.14
N GLU A 37 -7.56 11.44 -3.54
CA GLU A 37 -6.37 11.54 -2.68
C GLU A 37 -5.19 12.03 -3.52
N GLN A 38 -4.65 13.19 -3.18
CA GLN A 38 -3.62 13.87 -3.95
C GLN A 38 -2.52 14.37 -3.02
N SER A 39 -1.26 14.03 -3.31
CA SER A 39 -0.12 14.70 -2.68
C SER A 39 -0.05 16.14 -3.19
N VAL A 40 0.34 17.05 -2.32
CA VAL A 40 0.53 18.47 -2.62
C VAL A 40 1.98 18.84 -2.32
N VAL A 41 2.59 19.63 -3.21
CA VAL A 41 3.96 20.11 -3.03
C VAL A 41 4.01 21.04 -1.81
N ASP A 42 4.88 20.72 -0.86
CA ASP A 42 4.97 21.44 0.41
C ASP A 42 5.80 22.74 0.32
N GLU A 43 6.79 22.80 -0.57
CA GLU A 43 7.73 23.94 -0.67
C GLU A 43 8.26 24.20 -2.09
N GLY A 44 8.89 25.36 -2.28
CA GLY A 44 9.56 25.74 -3.52
C GLY A 44 8.63 26.30 -4.61
N THR A 45 9.11 26.31 -5.85
CA THR A 45 8.45 26.98 -6.99
C THR A 45 7.03 26.48 -7.27
N TYR A 46 6.75 25.21 -6.99
CA TYR A 46 5.44 24.59 -7.23
C TYR A 46 4.62 24.41 -5.95
N GLN A 47 4.99 25.04 -4.83
CA GLN A 47 4.27 24.93 -3.56
C GLN A 47 2.75 25.09 -3.74
N GLY A 48 1.97 24.21 -3.12
CA GLY A 48 0.51 24.19 -3.21
C GLY A 48 -0.04 23.52 -4.48
N THR A 49 0.81 23.13 -5.43
CA THR A 49 0.40 22.40 -6.64
C THR A 49 0.21 20.92 -6.31
N THR A 50 -0.81 20.28 -6.89
CA THR A 50 -1.04 18.85 -6.73
C THR A 50 -0.06 18.02 -7.56
N LEU A 51 0.22 16.77 -7.15
CA LEU A 51 1.01 15.85 -7.97
C LEU A 51 0.36 15.63 -9.35
N HIS A 52 -0.97 15.60 -9.43
CA HIS A 52 -1.69 15.50 -10.70
C HIS A 52 -1.44 16.70 -11.62
N ASP A 53 -1.43 17.92 -11.08
CA ASP A 53 -1.12 19.12 -11.85
C ASP A 53 0.32 19.10 -12.37
N LEU A 54 1.28 18.70 -11.53
CA LEU A 54 2.66 18.49 -11.99
C LEU A 54 2.72 17.44 -13.10
N TRP A 55 2.02 16.33 -12.92
CA TRP A 55 1.99 15.23 -13.88
C TRP A 55 1.33 15.60 -15.21
N THR A 56 0.38 16.53 -15.23
CA THR A 56 -0.37 16.89 -16.45
C THR A 56 0.18 18.14 -17.13
N LYS A 57 0.76 19.08 -16.39
CA LYS A 57 1.24 20.38 -16.91
C LYS A 57 2.75 20.45 -17.05
N HIS A 58 3.50 19.69 -16.24
CA HIS A 58 4.97 19.74 -16.15
C HIS A 58 5.63 18.35 -16.31
N ARG A 59 4.95 17.41 -16.99
CA ARG A 59 5.34 15.99 -17.03
C ARG A 59 6.79 15.78 -17.45
N GLU A 60 7.15 16.27 -18.63
CA GLU A 60 8.45 16.00 -19.22
C GLU A 60 9.58 16.73 -18.48
N GLU A 61 9.32 17.96 -18.04
CA GLU A 61 10.25 18.79 -17.27
C GLU A 61 10.66 18.14 -15.94
N ILE A 62 9.70 17.57 -15.21
CA ILE A 62 9.92 17.05 -13.85
C ILE A 62 10.21 15.54 -13.85
N PHE A 63 9.49 14.76 -14.66
CA PHE A 63 9.51 13.30 -14.62
C PHE A 63 10.20 12.66 -15.83
N GLY A 64 10.59 13.47 -16.82
CA GLY A 64 11.21 12.99 -18.07
C GLY A 64 10.21 12.57 -19.14
N ALA A 65 10.74 12.25 -20.32
CA ALA A 65 9.95 11.84 -21.49
C ALA A 65 9.52 10.35 -21.42
N GLY A 66 8.53 9.97 -22.23
CA GLY A 66 8.11 8.57 -22.40
C GLY A 66 6.82 8.19 -21.66
N PHE A 67 6.23 9.12 -20.92
CA PHE A 67 5.03 8.89 -20.11
C PHE A 67 3.76 9.54 -20.71
N GLN A 68 3.75 9.86 -22.00
CA GLN A 68 2.64 10.61 -22.63
C GLN A 68 1.30 9.88 -22.52
N ASN A 69 1.31 8.55 -22.53
CA ASN A 69 0.12 7.70 -22.48
C ASN A 69 -0.38 7.39 -21.06
N HIS A 70 0.26 7.93 -20.02
CA HIS A 70 -0.14 7.74 -18.63
C HIS A 70 -0.98 8.94 -18.14
N PRO A 71 -2.30 8.77 -17.94
CA PRO A 71 -3.18 9.89 -17.56
C PRO A 71 -2.94 10.37 -16.13
N ARG A 72 -2.40 9.52 -15.25
CA ARG A 72 -2.05 9.81 -13.85
C ARG A 72 -0.65 9.33 -13.54
N PHE A 73 -0.05 9.88 -12.48
CA PHE A 73 1.26 9.43 -12.01
C PHE A 73 1.19 7.92 -11.65
N PRO A 74 2.13 7.10 -12.14
CA PRO A 74 1.93 5.64 -12.19
C PRO A 74 2.25 4.89 -10.89
N ILE A 75 2.81 5.55 -9.88
CA ILE A 75 3.29 4.89 -8.65
C ILE A 75 2.61 5.50 -7.43
N LEU A 76 2.25 4.65 -6.47
CA LEU A 76 1.78 5.04 -5.14
C LEU A 76 2.82 4.60 -4.11
N ILE A 77 3.37 5.56 -3.35
CA ILE A 77 4.33 5.29 -2.28
C ILE A 77 3.65 5.47 -0.94
N LYS A 78 3.80 4.48 -0.07
CA LYS A 78 3.20 4.47 1.27
C LYS A 78 4.22 4.03 2.31
N VAL A 79 4.08 4.60 3.52
CA VAL A 79 4.64 4.03 4.75
C VAL A 79 3.50 3.33 5.48
N LEU A 80 3.74 2.08 5.90
CA LEU A 80 2.76 1.27 6.63
C LEU A 80 3.21 1.06 8.07
N ASP A 81 2.29 1.27 9.02
CA ASP A 81 2.43 0.89 10.42
C ASP A 81 1.51 -0.31 10.69
N ALA A 82 2.05 -1.52 10.55
CA ALA A 82 1.30 -2.77 10.67
C ALA A 82 1.42 -3.34 12.10
N ARG A 83 0.50 -2.94 12.99
CA ARG A 83 0.47 -3.36 14.40
C ARG A 83 -0.45 -4.55 14.69
N ASP A 84 -1.30 -4.91 13.75
CA ASP A 84 -2.14 -6.11 13.78
C ASP A 84 -2.14 -6.79 12.40
N ASP A 85 -2.75 -7.97 12.31
CA ASP A 85 -2.86 -8.72 11.07
C ASP A 85 -3.69 -7.96 10.01
N LEU A 86 -3.08 -7.72 8.85
CA LEU A 86 -3.79 -7.27 7.66
C LEU A 86 -4.57 -8.43 7.02
N SER A 87 -5.56 -8.10 6.19
CA SER A 87 -6.29 -9.11 5.42
C SER A 87 -5.36 -9.90 4.50
N ILE A 88 -5.53 -11.23 4.45
CA ILE A 88 -4.98 -12.04 3.36
C ILE A 88 -5.66 -11.61 2.06
N GLN A 89 -4.86 -11.14 1.11
CA GLN A 89 -5.34 -10.48 -0.10
C GLN A 89 -4.55 -10.91 -1.33
N VAL A 90 -5.19 -10.80 -2.50
CA VAL A 90 -4.54 -10.94 -3.81
C VAL A 90 -5.02 -9.80 -4.70
N HIS A 91 -4.08 -9.16 -5.41
CA HIS A 91 -4.41 -8.15 -6.39
C HIS A 91 -4.70 -8.78 -7.74
N PRO A 92 -5.71 -8.30 -8.49
CA PRO A 92 -6.03 -8.86 -9.79
C PRO A 92 -4.91 -8.56 -10.81
N PRO A 93 -4.62 -9.49 -11.74
CA PRO A 93 -3.72 -9.21 -12.85
C PRO A 93 -4.35 -8.18 -13.80
N VAL A 94 -3.51 -7.52 -14.62
CA VAL A 94 -3.92 -6.46 -15.57
C VAL A 94 -5.15 -6.83 -16.41
N HIS A 95 -5.19 -8.06 -16.94
CA HIS A 95 -6.27 -8.51 -17.82
C HIS A 95 -7.61 -8.80 -17.10
N LEU A 96 -7.64 -8.85 -15.76
CA LEU A 96 -8.87 -9.08 -14.98
C LEU A 96 -9.29 -7.87 -14.14
N ALA A 97 -8.38 -6.94 -13.86
CA ALA A 97 -8.63 -5.84 -12.93
C ALA A 97 -9.90 -5.05 -13.27
N GLU A 98 -10.03 -4.60 -14.52
CA GLU A 98 -11.20 -3.81 -14.97
C GLU A 98 -12.51 -4.59 -14.85
N THR A 99 -12.52 -5.88 -15.23
CA THR A 99 -13.72 -6.72 -15.12
C THR A 99 -14.17 -6.97 -13.68
N LEU A 100 -13.26 -6.82 -12.72
CA LEU A 100 -13.53 -6.95 -11.29
C LEU A 100 -13.78 -5.58 -10.61
N GLY A 101 -13.84 -4.49 -11.39
CA GLY A 101 -14.01 -3.13 -10.87
C GLY A 101 -12.81 -2.63 -10.07
N GLY A 102 -11.63 -3.21 -10.32
CA GLY A 102 -10.38 -2.89 -9.63
C GLY A 102 -9.30 -2.34 -10.57
N GLU A 103 -8.17 -1.98 -9.97
CA GLU A 103 -6.95 -1.60 -10.69
C GLU A 103 -5.91 -2.70 -10.51
N PRO A 104 -5.10 -3.00 -11.55
CA PRO A 104 -3.99 -3.90 -11.38
C PRO A 104 -2.97 -3.28 -10.43
N LYS A 105 -2.49 -4.08 -9.49
CA LYS A 105 -1.56 -3.62 -8.46
C LYS A 105 -0.45 -4.63 -8.27
N THR A 106 0.63 -4.43 -9.02
CA THR A 106 1.92 -5.01 -8.67
C THR A 106 2.56 -4.12 -7.62
N GLU A 107 3.10 -4.71 -6.57
CA GLU A 107 3.73 -3.97 -5.48
C GLU A 107 5.06 -4.58 -5.08
N MET A 108 5.81 -3.81 -4.31
CA MET A 108 7.01 -4.26 -3.61
C MET A 108 6.98 -3.68 -2.19
N TRP A 109 7.59 -4.40 -1.25
CA TRP A 109 7.73 -3.93 0.13
C TRP A 109 9.20 -3.81 0.47
N PHE A 110 9.56 -2.65 1.01
CA PHE A 110 10.82 -2.45 1.70
C PHE A 110 10.52 -2.51 3.19
N ILE A 111 11.17 -3.42 3.91
CA ILE A 111 10.99 -3.57 5.35
C ILE A 111 11.90 -2.54 6.03
N ALA A 112 11.31 -1.48 6.56
CA ALA A 112 12.09 -0.44 7.24
C ALA A 112 12.44 -0.80 8.69
N ASP A 113 11.56 -1.56 9.35
CA ASP A 113 11.74 -2.06 10.71
C ASP A 113 10.80 -3.26 10.95
N SER A 114 11.05 -4.07 11.98
CA SER A 114 10.17 -5.18 12.38
C SER A 114 10.38 -5.62 13.84
N ASP A 115 9.29 -5.82 14.58
CA ASP A 115 9.33 -6.36 15.94
C ASP A 115 9.71 -7.86 15.97
N PRO A 116 10.31 -8.36 17.07
CA PRO A 116 10.53 -9.80 17.25
C PRO A 116 9.24 -10.61 17.11
N GLY A 117 9.26 -11.61 16.23
CA GLY A 117 8.08 -12.44 15.94
C GLY A 117 7.14 -11.88 14.86
N ALA A 118 7.48 -10.74 14.25
CA ALA A 118 6.76 -10.23 13.09
C ALA A 118 6.67 -11.28 11.96
N LYS A 119 5.57 -11.23 11.22
CA LYS A 119 5.29 -12.14 10.11
C LYS A 119 4.88 -11.37 8.88
N LEU A 120 5.33 -11.87 7.74
CA LEU A 120 4.83 -11.52 6.44
C LEU A 120 4.22 -12.77 5.79
N TYR A 121 2.98 -12.67 5.32
CA TYR A 121 2.29 -13.78 4.68
C TYR A 121 2.40 -13.68 3.15
N VAL A 122 3.05 -14.64 2.50
CA VAL A 122 3.33 -14.59 1.06
C VAL A 122 3.21 -15.96 0.37
N GLY A 123 2.24 -16.08 -0.52
CA GLY A 123 2.02 -17.29 -1.31
C GLY A 123 1.40 -18.44 -0.53
N LEU A 124 0.70 -19.32 -1.26
CA LEU A 124 0.12 -20.54 -0.72
C LEU A 124 1.23 -21.57 -0.44
N LYS A 125 1.06 -22.36 0.62
CA LYS A 125 1.91 -23.54 0.85
C LYS A 125 1.75 -24.54 -0.29
N ASN A 126 2.81 -25.31 -0.56
CA ASN A 126 2.79 -26.31 -1.62
C ASN A 126 1.66 -27.33 -1.42
N GLY A 127 0.92 -27.62 -2.51
CA GLY A 127 -0.13 -28.63 -2.53
C GLY A 127 -1.50 -28.17 -2.05
N ILE A 128 -1.66 -26.91 -1.64
CA ILE A 128 -2.97 -26.36 -1.27
C ILE A 128 -3.86 -26.26 -2.51
N SER A 129 -4.96 -27.01 -2.51
CA SER A 129 -5.98 -26.95 -3.55
C SER A 129 -6.99 -25.81 -3.28
N ARG A 130 -7.86 -25.54 -4.26
CA ARG A 130 -8.99 -24.63 -4.08
C ARG A 130 -9.87 -25.07 -2.91
N ASP A 131 -10.24 -26.34 -2.85
CA ASP A 131 -11.12 -26.89 -1.81
C ASP A 131 -10.51 -26.76 -0.41
N ASP A 132 -9.18 -26.92 -0.29
CA ASP A 132 -8.47 -26.73 0.98
C ASP A 132 -8.50 -25.27 1.41
N PHE A 133 -8.30 -24.34 0.47
CA PHE A 133 -8.35 -22.91 0.75
C PHE A 133 -9.76 -22.44 1.13
N GLU A 134 -10.80 -22.92 0.43
CA GLU A 134 -12.20 -22.61 0.74
C GLU A 134 -12.61 -23.13 2.13
N LYS A 135 -12.15 -24.33 2.51
CA LYS A 135 -12.33 -24.85 3.88
C LYS A 135 -11.59 -24.00 4.91
N ALA A 136 -10.36 -23.56 4.62
CA ALA A 136 -9.60 -22.70 5.52
C ALA A 136 -10.28 -21.34 5.73
N ILE A 137 -10.90 -20.76 4.69
CA ILE A 137 -11.74 -19.55 4.81
C ILE A 137 -12.91 -19.82 5.75
N ALA A 138 -13.70 -20.88 5.49
CA ALA A 138 -14.88 -21.20 6.28
C ALA A 138 -14.57 -21.46 7.76
N ASN A 139 -13.39 -21.99 8.06
CA ASN A 139 -12.93 -22.31 9.41
C ASN A 139 -12.14 -21.17 10.09
N GLY A 140 -11.85 -20.07 9.38
CA GLY A 140 -11.02 -18.98 9.93
C GLY A 140 -9.54 -19.32 10.09
N THR A 141 -9.03 -20.30 9.32
CA THR A 141 -7.66 -20.84 9.41
C THR A 141 -6.82 -20.54 8.17
N VAL A 142 -7.14 -19.49 7.41
CA VAL A 142 -6.43 -19.13 6.16
C VAL A 142 -4.93 -18.90 6.39
N ALA A 143 -4.54 -18.37 7.54
CA ALA A 143 -3.14 -18.17 7.90
C ALA A 143 -2.33 -19.49 7.92
N ASP A 144 -2.98 -20.63 8.15
CA ASP A 144 -2.32 -21.93 8.21
C ASP A 144 -1.96 -22.49 6.83
N VAL A 145 -2.56 -21.97 5.76
CA VAL A 145 -2.35 -22.46 4.38
C VAL A 145 -1.49 -21.53 3.53
N VAL A 146 -1.02 -20.40 4.08
CA VAL A 146 -0.07 -19.47 3.46
C VAL A 146 1.30 -19.57 4.11
N HIS A 147 2.38 -19.24 3.39
CA HIS A 147 3.70 -19.13 4.03
C HIS A 147 3.74 -17.91 4.94
N ALA A 148 4.20 -18.10 6.17
CA ALA A 148 4.60 -17.03 7.07
C ALA A 148 6.14 -16.94 7.06
N VAL A 149 6.68 -15.79 6.66
CA VAL A 149 8.12 -15.53 6.69
C VAL A 149 8.42 -14.43 7.70
N THR A 150 9.59 -14.50 8.34
CA THR A 150 10.06 -13.44 9.23
C THR A 150 10.69 -12.34 8.38
N PRO A 151 10.13 -11.11 8.36
CA PRO A 151 10.76 -9.99 7.65
C PRO A 151 12.07 -9.60 8.34
N GLN A 152 12.97 -8.97 7.59
CA GLN A 152 14.23 -8.43 8.10
C GLN A 152 14.38 -7.00 7.57
N PRO A 153 14.76 -6.03 8.43
CA PRO A 153 15.13 -4.67 7.99
C PRO A 153 16.39 -4.65 7.12
#